data_AF-W1P2C3-F1
#
_entry.id   AF-W1P2C3-F1
#
_cell.length_a   1.000
_cell.length_b   1.000
_cell.length_c   1.000
_cell.angle_alpha   90.00
_cell.angle_beta   90.00
_cell.angle_gamma   90.00
#
_symmetry.space_group_name_H-M   'P 1'
#
loop_
_entity.id
_entity.type
_entity.pdbx_description
1 polymer ?
#
loop_
_entity_poly.entity_id
_entity_poly.type
_entity_poly.pdbx_seq_one_letter_code
_entity_poly.pdbx_strand_id
1 'polypeptide(L)'
;MDACFDIHYLGKKYAVDLMQWTCSCRKWKLSGISCAHAIAAINHMHMDPTVYCLKYFTVKYFRMAFETPFTPVSDDIELTCIYNRTVLPLKTTRLPGSPKKTTKNIRNGTSNYQAFEVQAMLRKGS
;
A
#
# COMPACT_ATOMS: atom_id res chain seq x y z
N MET A 1 25.92 -12.11 -1.06
CA MET A 1 25.25 -10.80 -1.17
C MET A 1 24.19 -10.77 -0.09
N ASP A 2 24.29 -9.79 0.81
CA ASP A 2 23.30 -9.63 1.87
C ASP A 2 22.06 -8.98 1.27
N ALA A 3 20.93 -9.69 1.34
CA ALA A 3 19.63 -9.21 0.86
C ALA A 3 18.70 -8.78 2.01
N CYS A 4 19.26 -8.73 3.22
CA CYS A 4 18.55 -8.37 4.45
C CYS A 4 19.08 -7.02 4.94
N PHE A 5 18.16 -6.09 5.15
CA PHE A 5 18.46 -4.71 5.52
C PHE A 5 17.65 -4.29 6.74
N ASP A 6 18.26 -3.43 7.52
CA ASP A 6 17.62 -2.65 8.55
C ASP A 6 17.44 -1.21 8.06
N ILE A 7 16.18 -0.78 8.00
CA ILE A 7 15.80 0.56 7.57
C ILE A 7 15.34 1.36 8.77
N HIS A 8 16.03 2.45 9.07
CA HIS A 8 15.64 3.37 10.13
C HIS A 8 14.80 4.51 9.54
N TYR A 9 13.58 4.68 10.06
CA TYR A 9 12.64 5.70 9.61
C TYR A 9 11.76 6.17 10.76
N LEU A 10 11.68 7.48 10.97
CA LEU A 10 10.89 8.12 12.04
C LEU A 10 11.13 7.50 13.43
N GLY A 11 12.39 7.22 13.77
CA GLY A 11 12.77 6.63 15.06
C GLY A 11 12.36 5.16 15.22
N LYS A 12 11.94 4.48 14.15
CA LYS A 12 11.60 3.06 14.14
C LYS A 12 12.51 2.31 13.18
N LYS A 13 12.67 1.01 13.46
CA LYS A 13 13.52 0.10 12.70
C LYS A 13 12.66 -0.91 11.94
N TYR A 14 12.93 -1.09 10.66
CA TYR A 14 12.21 -1.99 9.78
C TYR A 14 13.16 -2.99 9.12
N ALA A 15 12.96 -4.27 9.40
CA ALA A 15 13.67 -5.34 8.71
C ALA A 15 13.05 -5.56 7.32
N VAL A 16 13.90 -5.58 6.29
CA VAL A 16 13.54 -5.83 4.89
C VAL A 16 14.34 -7.04 4.41
N ASP A 17 13.67 -7.99 3.78
CA ASP A 17 14.31 -9.11 3.08
C ASP A 17 13.88 -9.08 1.61
N LEU A 18 14.83 -8.75 0.74
CA LEU A 18 14.61 -8.63 -0.71
C LEU A 18 14.49 -9.99 -1.40
N MET A 19 15.00 -11.07 -0.82
CA MET A 19 14.83 -12.43 -1.39
C MET A 19 13.46 -12.99 -1.06
N GLN A 20 12.97 -12.75 0.15
CA GLN A 20 11.65 -13.19 0.60
C GLN A 20 10.52 -12.21 0.24
N TRP A 21 10.86 -11.03 -0.30
CA TRP A 21 9.92 -9.96 -0.64
C TRP A 21 9.09 -9.54 0.58
N THR A 22 9.77 -9.40 1.72
CA THR A 22 9.11 -9.06 2.99
C THR A 22 9.67 -7.78 3.60
N CYS A 23 8.80 -7.10 4.33
CA CYS A 23 9.17 -6.00 5.21
C CYS A 23 8.37 -6.11 6.51
N SER A 24 9.00 -5.83 7.65
CA SER A 24 8.33 -5.85 8.96
C SER A 24 7.16 -4.87 9.07
N CYS A 25 7.08 -3.86 8.20
CA CYS A 25 5.91 -2.97 8.10
C CYS A 25 4.67 -3.65 7.49
N ARG A 26 4.80 -4.88 6.96
CA ARG A 26 3.77 -5.74 6.34
C ARG A 26 3.07 -5.20 5.09
N LYS A 27 3.25 -3.92 4.74
CA LYS A 27 2.65 -3.30 3.55
C LYS A 27 2.96 -4.04 2.25
N TRP A 28 4.19 -4.54 2.12
CA TRP A 28 4.60 -5.28 0.92
C TRP A 28 3.82 -6.58 0.75
N LYS A 29 3.70 -7.39 1.81
CA LYS A 29 2.94 -8.64 1.79
C LYS A 29 1.44 -8.42 1.57
N LEU A 30 0.89 -7.30 2.05
CA LEU A 30 -0.53 -6.96 1.90
C LEU A 30 -0.88 -6.43 0.51
N SER A 31 -0.05 -5.55 -0.06
CA SER A 31 -0.32 -4.90 -1.34
C SER A 31 0.27 -5.64 -2.54
N GLY A 32 1.31 -6.43 -2.33
CA GLY A 32 2.13 -6.96 -3.42
C GLY A 32 3.02 -5.92 -4.11
N ILE A 33 3.08 -4.69 -3.59
CA ILE A 33 3.89 -3.59 -4.09
C ILE A 33 4.97 -3.27 -3.05
N SER A 34 6.20 -3.03 -3.50
CA SER A 34 7.31 -2.64 -2.61
C SER A 34 6.94 -1.41 -1.79
N CYS A 35 7.02 -1.51 -0.47
CA CYS A 35 6.81 -0.38 0.43
C CYS A 35 8.01 0.61 0.40
N ALA A 36 7.86 1.81 0.96
CA ALA A 36 8.95 2.81 0.99
C ALA A 36 10.27 2.28 1.59
N HIS A 37 10.20 1.45 2.63
CA HIS A 37 11.39 0.82 3.23
C HIS A 37 12.06 -0.17 2.27
N ALA A 38 11.26 -0.95 1.54
CA ALA A 38 11.76 -1.88 0.53
C ALA A 38 12.42 -1.13 -0.62
N ILE A 39 11.80 -0.06 -1.11
CA ILE A 39 12.35 0.80 -2.16
C ILE A 39 13.70 1.39 -1.72
N ALA A 40 13.83 1.82 -0.45
CA ALA A 40 15.11 2.30 0.08
C ALA A 40 16.20 1.21 0.03
N ALA A 41 15.89 -0.03 0.44
CA ALA A 41 16.82 -1.16 0.35
C ALA A 41 17.19 -1.53 -1.10
N ILE A 42 16.22 -1.52 -2.01
CA ILE A 42 16.40 -1.81 -3.44
C ILE A 42 17.32 -0.76 -4.07
N ASN A 43 17.07 0.52 -3.80
CA ASN A 43 17.88 1.63 -4.30
C ASN A 43 19.31 1.57 -3.77
N HIS A 44 19.49 1.19 -2.50
CA HIS A 44 20.81 1.00 -1.91
C HIS A 44 21.62 -0.11 -2.61
N MET A 45 20.93 -1.13 -3.14
CA MET A 45 21.52 -2.19 -3.94
C MET A 45 21.65 -1.86 -5.45
N HIS A 46 21.26 -0.65 -5.87
CA HIS A 46 21.19 -0.24 -7.28
C HIS A 46 20.39 -1.20 -8.16
N MET A 47 19.34 -1.81 -7.60
CA MET A 47 18.44 -2.70 -8.34
C MET A 47 17.18 -1.95 -8.79
N ASP A 48 16.47 -2.51 -9.78
CA ASP A 48 15.21 -1.94 -10.27
C ASP A 48 14.04 -2.25 -9.31
N PRO A 49 13.34 -1.25 -8.74
CA PRO A 49 12.15 -1.49 -7.92
C PRO A 49 10.98 -2.16 -8.65
N THR A 50 10.90 -2.04 -9.97
CA THR A 50 9.76 -2.59 -10.73
C THR A 50 9.73 -4.12 -10.70
N VAL A 51 10.89 -4.78 -10.56
CA VAL A 51 10.97 -6.24 -10.46
C VAL A 51 10.58 -6.79 -9.08
N TYR A 52 10.40 -5.91 -8.09
CA TYR A 52 10.00 -6.23 -6.71
C TYR A 52 8.49 -6.05 -6.46
N CYS A 53 7.70 -5.93 -7.53
CA CYS A 53 6.25 -5.88 -7.48
C CYS A 53 5.64 -7.19 -8.01
N LEU A 54 4.44 -7.54 -7.54
CA LEU A 54 3.71 -8.66 -8.13
C LEU A 54 3.47 -8.42 -9.62
N LYS A 55 3.58 -9.49 -10.42
CA LYS A 55 3.40 -9.46 -11.88
C LYS A 55 2.10 -8.81 -12.36
N TYR A 56 1.05 -8.87 -11.54
CA TYR A 56 -0.27 -8.28 -11.82
C TYR A 56 -0.25 -6.76 -11.97
N PHE A 57 0.78 -6.09 -11.42
CA PHE A 57 0.97 -4.65 -11.55
C PHE A 57 1.80 -4.24 -12.78
N THR A 58 2.15 -5.19 -13.66
CA THR A 58 2.86 -4.87 -14.91
C THR A 58 1.87 -4.49 -16.01
N VAL A 59 2.33 -3.65 -16.94
CA VAL A 59 1.55 -3.24 -18.13
C VAL A 59 1.05 -4.44 -18.93
N LYS A 60 1.85 -5.51 -19.02
CA LYS A 60 1.47 -6.75 -19.70
C LYS A 60 0.20 -7.35 -19.09
N TYR A 61 0.20 -7.57 -17.77
CA TYR A 61 -0.96 -8.17 -17.09
C TYR A 61 -2.17 -7.24 -17.07
N PHE A 62 -1.94 -5.92 -16.98
CA PHE A 62 -3.00 -4.94 -17.14
C PHE A 62 -3.67 -5.07 -18.51
N ARG A 63 -2.91 -5.09 -19.61
CA ARG A 63 -3.46 -5.25 -20.96
C ARG A 63 -4.22 -6.57 -21.11
N MET A 64 -3.68 -7.67 -20.60
CA MET A 64 -4.36 -8.97 -20.64
C MET A 64 -5.69 -8.96 -19.89
N ALA A 65 -5.79 -8.24 -18.76
CA ALA A 65 -7.05 -8.14 -18.01
C ALA A 65 -8.15 -7.37 -18.75
N PHE A 66 -7.77 -6.47 -19.66
CA PHE A 66 -8.66 -5.64 -20.46
C PHE A 66 -8.64 -5.99 -21.96
N GLU A 67 -8.06 -7.15 -22.32
CA GLU A 67 -7.98 -7.61 -23.72
C GLU A 67 -9.38 -7.93 -24.27
N THR A 68 -10.24 -8.49 -23.41
CA THR A 68 -11.65 -8.71 -23.73
C THR A 68 -12.42 -7.41 -23.50
N PRO A 69 -13.08 -6.85 -24.53
CA PRO A 69 -13.93 -5.70 -24.35
C PRO A 69 -15.10 -6.07 -23.44
N PHE A 70 -15.41 -5.22 -22.46
CA PHE A 70 -16.68 -5.31 -21.77
C PHE A 70 -17.79 -5.06 -22.79
N THR A 71 -18.79 -5.94 -22.81
CA THR A 71 -20.01 -5.68 -23.56
C THR A 71 -20.61 -4.39 -23.04
N PRO A 72 -20.81 -3.36 -23.89
CA PRO A 72 -21.47 -2.15 -23.46
C PRO A 72 -22.84 -2.53 -22.91
N VAL A 73 -23.13 -1.97 -21.76
CA VAL A 73 -24.42 -2.10 -21.12
C VAL A 73 -25.39 -1.23 -21.92
N SER A 74 -26.55 -1.79 -22.31
CA SER A 74 -27.56 -1.02 -23.04
C SER A 74 -27.96 0.22 -22.24
N ASP A 75 -28.11 1.36 -22.92
CA ASP A 75 -28.62 2.60 -22.30
C ASP A 75 -30.04 2.40 -21.72
N ASP A 76 -30.75 1.37 -22.18
CA ASP A 76 -32.10 1.01 -21.77
C ASP A 76 -32.16 0.11 -20.52
N ILE A 77 -31.13 0.07 -19.65
CA ILE A 77 -31.36 -0.57 -18.35
C ILE A 77 -32.42 0.25 -17.60
N GLU A 78 -33.62 -0.31 -17.51
CA GLU A 78 -34.58 0.11 -16.51
C GLU A 78 -33.98 -0.13 -15.12
N LEU A 79 -33.40 0.90 -14.51
CA LEU A 79 -32.91 0.92 -13.13
C LEU A 79 -34.05 0.87 -12.08
N THR A 80 -35.23 0.40 -12.47
CA THR A 80 -36.48 0.38 -11.68
C THR A 80 -36.32 -0.34 -10.33
N CYS A 81 -35.40 -1.29 -10.23
CA CYS A 81 -35.09 -2.01 -8.99
C CYS A 81 -34.18 -1.24 -8.02
N ILE A 82 -33.43 -0.22 -8.49
CA ILE A 82 -32.48 0.56 -7.68
C ILE A 82 -33.15 1.83 -7.14
N TYR A 83 -33.95 2.52 -7.95
CA TYR A 83 -34.61 3.78 -7.55
C TYR A 83 -35.67 3.58 -6.45
N ASN A 84 -36.29 2.41 -6.36
CA ASN A 84 -37.33 2.12 -5.37
C ASN A 84 -36.79 1.47 -4.08
N ARG A 85 -35.46 1.35 -3.93
CA ARG A 85 -34.87 0.80 -2.72
C ARG A 85 -34.66 1.90 -1.69
N THR A 86 -35.63 2.09 -0.80
CA THR A 86 -35.45 2.90 0.40
C THR A 86 -34.41 2.23 1.29
N VAL A 87 -33.15 2.66 1.20
CA VAL A 87 -32.10 2.24 2.13
C VAL A 87 -32.38 2.95 3.46
N LEU A 88 -33.06 2.26 4.38
CA LEU A 88 -33.20 2.77 5.73
C LEU A 88 -31.79 2.91 6.34
N PRO A 89 -31.45 4.06 6.94
CA PRO A 89 -30.18 4.19 7.63
C PRO A 89 -30.08 3.08 8.67
N LEU A 90 -28.92 2.41 8.71
CA LEU A 90 -28.64 1.43 9.75
C LEU A 90 -28.95 2.07 11.10
N LYS A 91 -29.74 1.40 11.94
CA LYS A 91 -30.00 1.87 13.31
C LYS A 91 -28.68 1.86 14.07
N THR A 92 -27.95 2.96 14.03
CA THR A 92 -26.74 3.14 14.83
C THR A 92 -27.17 3.47 16.25
N THR A 93 -26.97 2.56 17.19
CA THR A 93 -27.01 2.92 18.61
C THR A 93 -25.79 3.79 18.88
N ARG A 94 -26.00 5.07 19.22
CA ARG A 94 -24.91 5.91 19.75
C ARG A 94 -24.53 5.31 21.10
N LEU A 95 -23.35 4.70 21.20
CA LEU A 95 -22.79 4.38 22.50
C LEU A 95 -22.58 5.72 23.26
N PRO A 96 -23.08 5.84 24.50
CA PRO A 96 -22.87 7.05 25.28
C PRO A 96 -21.37 7.18 25.58
N GLY A 97 -20.76 8.30 25.15
CA GLY A 97 -19.41 8.66 25.59
C GLY A 97 -18.33 8.85 24.53
N SER A 98 -18.64 9.20 23.27
CA SER A 98 -17.57 9.63 22.35
C SER A 98 -17.19 11.11 22.59
N PRO A 99 -15.97 11.42 23.09
CA PRO A 99 -15.55 12.80 23.29
C PRO A 99 -15.38 13.52 21.96
N LYS A 100 -15.81 14.79 21.91
CA LYS A 100 -15.63 15.68 20.75
C LYS A 100 -14.14 15.78 20.40
N LYS A 101 -13.77 15.39 19.18
CA LYS A 101 -12.45 15.71 18.63
C LYS A 101 -12.46 17.17 18.14
N THR A 102 -11.71 18.02 18.84
CA THR A 102 -11.36 19.36 18.36
C THR A 102 -10.39 19.25 17.20
N THR A 103 -10.82 19.61 16.00
CA THR A 103 -9.96 19.66 14.82
C THR A 103 -9.07 20.91 14.91
N LYS A 104 -7.77 20.71 15.18
CA LYS A 104 -6.77 21.76 14.95
C LYS A 104 -6.41 21.73 13.48
N ASN A 105 -6.69 22.82 12.76
CA ASN A 105 -6.25 23.01 11.39
C ASN A 105 -4.72 23.14 11.37
N ILE A 106 -4.02 22.06 11.01
CA ILE A 106 -2.61 22.14 10.63
C ILE A 106 -2.58 22.38 9.12
N ARG A 107 -2.62 23.65 8.72
CA ARG A 107 -1.91 24.05 7.50
C ARG A 107 -0.45 24.16 7.91
N ASN A 108 0.42 23.38 7.27
CA ASN A 108 1.81 23.74 6.97
C ASN A 108 2.39 22.70 6.01
N GLY A 109 2.37 23.05 4.73
CA GLY A 109 3.21 22.42 3.72
C GLY A 109 4.64 22.93 3.87
N THR A 110 5.51 22.04 4.32
CA THR A 110 6.93 22.03 3.97
C THR A 110 7.27 20.56 3.83
N SER A 111 7.63 20.11 2.62
CA SER A 111 8.01 18.72 2.41
C SER A 111 9.37 18.46 3.06
N ASN A 112 9.35 18.14 4.35
CA ASN A 112 10.49 17.56 5.05
C ASN A 112 10.54 16.08 4.64
N TYR A 113 11.15 15.80 3.49
CA TYR A 113 11.46 14.42 3.11
C TYR A 113 12.51 13.90 4.09
N GLN A 114 12.05 13.17 5.10
CA GLN A 114 12.94 12.50 6.04
C GLN A 114 13.68 11.37 5.30
N ALA A 115 15.00 11.38 5.36
CA ALA A 115 15.81 10.34 4.72
C ALA A 115 15.65 8.98 5.43
N PHE A 116 15.72 7.90 4.66
CA PHE A 116 15.87 6.54 5.18
C PHE A 116 17.36 6.25 5.38
N GLU A 117 17.74 5.75 6.55
CA GLU A 117 19.07 5.20 6.77
C GLU A 117 19.01 3.68 6.59
N VAL A 118 19.92 3.13 5.76
CA VAL A 118 19.92 1.73 5.34
C VAL A 118 21.20 1.06 5.85
N GLN A 119 21.05 0.01 6.66
CA GLN A 119 22.16 -0.77 7.19
C GLN A 119 21.99 -2.25 6.79
N ALA A 120 23.04 -2.87 6.24
CA ALA A 120 23.04 -4.29 5.91
C ALA A 120 23.08 -5.16 7.19
N MET A 121 22.30 -6.24 7.23
CA MET A 121 22.36 -7.23 8.31
C MET A 121 23.35 -8.34 7.96
N LEU A 122 24.37 -8.55 8.80
CA LEU A 122 25.23 -9.73 8.72
C LEU A 122 24.45 -10.97 9.21
N ARG A 123 24.36 -12.01 8.37
CA ARG A 123 23.80 -13.31 8.81
C ARG A 123 24.70 -13.88 9.90
N LYS A 124 24.21 -13.96 11.14
CA LYS A 124 24.89 -14.71 12.21
C LYS A 124 24.91 -16.18 11.78
N GLY A 125 26.10 -16.69 11.47
CA GLY A 125 26.32 -18.10 11.16
C GLY A 125 25.83 -18.99 12.29
N SER A 126 25.16 -20.07 11.93
CA SER A 126 24.78 -21.16 12.83
C SER A 126 25.93 -22.14 13.00
#